data_AF-A0A366H5T1-F1
#
_entry.id   AF-A0A366H5T1-F1
#
_cell.length_a   1.000
_cell.length_b   1.000
_cell.length_c   1.000
_cell.angle_alpha   90.00
_cell.angle_beta   90.00
_cell.angle_gamma   90.00
#
_symmetry.space_group_name_H-M   'P 1'
#
loop_
_entity.id
_entity.type
_entity.pdbx_description
1 polymer ?
#
loop_
_entity_poly.entity_id
_entity_poly.type
_entity_poly.pdbx_seq_one_letter_code
_entity_poly.pdbx_strand_id
1 'polypeptide(L)'
;MKKFVVLFSLGLLAGCAASGGGGLGPAVLETPTYLRAERWVPKSFVQIQRGVFKHQAACHSNVKFAVDELHPSYARILLPLDPTPGQNSTDMNRSMVLGLQLIEGKAARGRLYSYYTPTDAQIQAAYDIVLNPGLCPGDPRPAEPAKEKE
;
A
#
# COMPACT_ATOMS: atom_id res chain seq x y z
N MET A 1 -27.93 9.08 -62.07
CA MET A 1 -26.81 9.21 -61.10
C MET A 1 -27.40 9.85 -59.85
N LYS A 2 -27.22 9.44 -58.60
CA LYS A 2 -26.19 8.62 -57.94
C LYS A 2 -26.83 8.07 -56.65
N LYS A 3 -26.57 6.80 -56.34
CA LYS A 3 -27.23 6.01 -55.30
C LYS A 3 -26.90 6.53 -53.90
N PHE A 4 -27.89 6.55 -53.01
CA PHE A 4 -27.71 6.69 -51.57
C PHE A 4 -26.90 5.50 -51.04
N VAL A 5 -25.67 5.76 -50.59
CA VAL A 5 -24.86 4.84 -49.81
C VAL A 5 -24.54 5.55 -48.50
N VAL A 6 -25.42 5.37 -47.52
CA VAL A 6 -25.17 5.74 -46.12
C VAL A 6 -25.36 4.45 -45.35
N LEU A 7 -24.25 3.77 -45.02
CA LEU A 7 -24.17 2.67 -44.05
C LEU A 7 -22.74 2.10 -44.08
N PHE A 8 -21.78 2.77 -43.44
CA PHE A 8 -20.51 2.14 -43.03
C PHE A 8 -19.76 3.06 -42.06
N SER A 9 -20.25 3.18 -40.83
CA SER A 9 -19.50 3.86 -39.76
C SER A 9 -19.88 3.42 -38.35
N LEU A 10 -20.41 2.20 -38.18
CA LEU A 10 -20.50 1.54 -36.88
C LEU A 10 -19.47 0.40 -36.82
N GLY A 11 -18.25 0.71 -36.37
CA GLY A 11 -17.23 -0.33 -36.24
C GLY A 11 -15.93 0.04 -35.51
N LEU A 12 -15.82 1.22 -34.91
CA LEU A 12 -14.56 1.67 -34.30
C LEU A 12 -14.62 1.97 -32.79
N LEU A 13 -15.71 1.64 -32.10
CA LEU A 13 -15.83 1.87 -30.65
C LEU A 13 -15.61 0.62 -29.77
N ALA A 14 -15.35 -0.55 -30.38
CA ALA A 14 -15.13 -1.80 -29.63
C ALA A 14 -13.64 -2.08 -29.28
N GLY A 15 -12.74 -1.11 -29.47
CA GLY A 15 -11.29 -1.32 -29.30
C GLY A 15 -10.67 -0.75 -28.00
N CYS A 16 -11.40 0.00 -27.18
CA CYS A 16 -10.80 0.77 -26.07
C CYS A 16 -10.94 0.10 -24.69
N ALA A 17 -11.05 -1.23 -24.63
CA ALA A 17 -10.98 -1.97 -23.36
C ALA A 17 -9.99 -3.15 -23.39
N ALA A 18 -9.44 -3.49 -24.56
CA ALA A 18 -8.55 -4.63 -24.73
C ALA A 18 -7.09 -4.17 -24.71
N SER A 19 -6.59 -3.78 -23.53
CA SER A 19 -5.17 -3.84 -23.13
C SER A 19 -4.89 -3.01 -21.85
N GLY A 20 -5.75 -3.12 -20.84
CA GLY A 20 -5.33 -2.84 -19.46
C GLY A 20 -4.62 -4.09 -18.96
N GLY A 21 -3.29 -4.11 -18.95
CA GLY A 21 -2.50 -5.26 -18.52
C GLY A 21 -3.06 -5.87 -17.23
N GLY A 22 -3.12 -7.21 -17.18
CA GLY A 22 -3.51 -7.98 -15.99
C GLY A 22 -2.50 -7.74 -14.86
N GLY A 23 -2.53 -6.55 -14.29
CA GLY A 23 -1.72 -6.12 -13.18
C GLY A 23 -2.20 -6.80 -11.92
N LEU A 24 -1.26 -7.15 -11.05
CA LEU A 24 -1.58 -7.70 -9.73
C LEU A 24 -2.41 -6.68 -8.96
N GLY A 25 -3.64 -7.05 -8.58
CA GLY A 25 -4.45 -6.27 -7.65
C GLY A 25 -4.02 -6.52 -6.20
N PRO A 26 -4.41 -5.65 -5.26
CA PRO A 26 -4.17 -5.86 -3.83
C PRO A 26 -4.64 -7.24 -3.33
N ALA A 27 -5.79 -7.72 -3.84
CA ALA A 27 -6.34 -9.03 -3.50
C ALA A 27 -5.41 -10.21 -3.86
N VAL A 28 -4.57 -10.07 -4.89
CA VAL A 28 -3.60 -11.10 -5.28
C VAL A 28 -2.35 -11.02 -4.39
N LEU A 29 -1.91 -9.80 -4.07
CA LEU A 29 -0.75 -9.57 -3.20
C LEU A 29 -1.00 -9.99 -1.75
N GLU A 30 -2.22 -9.87 -1.24
CA GLU A 30 -2.57 -10.23 0.15
C GLU A 30 -2.72 -11.76 0.37
N THR A 31 -1.93 -12.58 -0.33
CA THR A 31 -1.89 -14.04 -0.18
C THR A 31 -0.65 -14.49 0.61
N PRO A 32 -0.67 -15.68 1.25
CA PRO A 32 0.47 -16.18 2.02
C PRO A 32 1.79 -16.24 1.22
N THR A 33 1.71 -16.47 -0.08
CA THR A 33 2.87 -16.54 -0.99
C THR A 33 3.67 -15.23 -1.05
N TYR A 34 3.01 -14.09 -0.86
CA TYR A 34 3.64 -12.77 -0.92
C TYR A 34 3.80 -12.12 0.46
N LEU A 35 3.51 -12.84 1.54
CA LEU A 35 3.71 -12.36 2.91
C LEU A 35 5.20 -12.23 3.19
N ARG A 36 5.63 -11.03 3.59
CA ARG A 36 7.04 -10.69 3.85
C ARG A 36 7.34 -10.49 5.32
N ALA A 37 6.39 -9.93 6.06
CA ALA A 37 6.54 -9.74 7.50
C ALA A 37 5.16 -9.68 8.18
N GLU A 38 5.15 -10.02 9.46
CA GLU A 38 3.98 -9.85 10.31
C GLU A 38 4.41 -9.33 11.67
N ARG A 39 3.72 -8.30 12.17
CA ARG A 39 3.99 -7.66 13.46
C ARG A 39 2.72 -7.12 14.10
N TRP A 40 2.75 -7.00 15.42
CA TRP A 40 1.72 -6.28 16.16
C TRP A 40 1.94 -4.77 16.05
N VAL A 41 0.86 -4.06 15.79
CA VAL A 41 0.80 -2.60 15.71
C VAL A 41 -0.09 -2.14 16.86
N PRO A 42 0.49 -1.64 17.98
CA PRO A 42 -0.27 -1.25 19.17
C PRO A 42 -0.94 0.12 18.99
N LYS A 43 -1.70 0.29 17.90
CA LYS A 43 -2.41 1.52 17.54
C LYS A 43 -3.81 1.20 17.02
N SER A 44 -4.78 2.06 17.32
CA SER A 44 -6.12 1.98 16.73
C SER A 44 -6.09 2.43 15.26
N PHE A 45 -7.08 2.06 14.45
CA PHE A 45 -7.17 2.51 13.06
C PHE A 45 -7.12 4.03 12.91
N VAL A 46 -7.73 4.77 13.83
CA VAL A 46 -7.66 6.25 13.84
C VAL A 46 -6.23 6.73 14.08
N GLN A 47 -5.50 6.12 15.03
CA GLN A 47 -4.10 6.46 15.28
C GLN A 47 -3.20 6.08 14.10
N ILE A 48 -3.49 4.96 13.45
CA ILE A 48 -2.78 4.51 12.25
C ILE A 48 -2.99 5.50 11.10
N GLN A 49 -4.24 5.84 10.79
CA GLN A 49 -4.59 6.80 9.74
C GLN A 49 -3.92 8.15 9.99
N ARG A 50 -3.97 8.65 11.23
CA ARG A 50 -3.26 9.88 11.62
C ARG A 50 -1.75 9.76 11.44
N GLY A 51 -1.17 8.59 11.72
CA GLY A 51 0.24 8.29 11.49
C GLY A 51 0.60 8.42 10.00
N VAL A 52 -0.17 7.77 9.13
CA VAL A 52 0.01 7.86 7.67
C VAL A 52 -0.03 9.31 7.19
N PHE A 53 -1.02 10.10 7.63
CA PHE A 53 -1.12 11.50 7.24
C PHE A 53 0.03 12.36 7.74
N LYS A 54 0.51 12.13 8.96
CA LYS A 54 1.72 12.80 9.47
C LYS A 54 2.95 12.44 8.64
N HIS A 55 3.08 11.17 8.26
CA HIS A 55 4.18 10.69 7.44
C HIS A 55 4.15 11.27 6.02
N GLN A 56 2.98 11.35 5.40
CA GLN A 56 2.81 12.05 4.11
C GLN A 56 3.24 13.51 4.20
N ALA A 57 2.86 14.21 5.28
CA ALA A 57 3.19 15.61 5.48
C ALA A 57 4.69 15.83 5.74
N ALA A 58 5.33 14.94 6.51
CA ALA A 58 6.75 15.04 6.83
C ALA A 58 7.67 14.65 5.66
N CYS A 59 7.32 13.56 4.96
CA CYS A 59 8.20 12.93 3.98
C CYS A 59 7.79 13.17 2.52
N HIS A 60 6.73 13.97 2.28
CA HIS A 60 6.14 14.19 0.96
C HIS A 60 5.87 12.88 0.20
N SER A 61 5.41 11.85 0.93
CA SER A 61 5.25 10.50 0.40
C SER A 61 3.86 10.27 -0.20
N ASN A 62 3.79 9.34 -1.15
CA ASN A 62 2.55 9.00 -1.86
C ASN A 62 1.81 7.80 -1.25
N VAL A 63 2.12 7.46 0.01
CA VAL A 63 1.49 6.36 0.74
C VAL A 63 -0.02 6.58 0.82
N LYS A 64 -0.85 5.54 0.67
CA LYS A 64 -2.32 5.66 0.77
C LYS A 64 -2.85 4.76 1.87
N PHE A 65 -3.74 5.28 2.70
CA PHE A 65 -4.50 4.51 3.69
C PHE A 65 -5.94 4.33 3.17
N ALA A 66 -6.45 3.10 3.21
CA ALA A 66 -7.83 2.79 2.88
C ALA A 66 -8.39 1.76 3.88
N VAL A 67 -9.60 1.99 4.37
CA VAL A 67 -10.36 0.99 5.13
C VAL A 67 -11.14 0.13 4.15
N ASP A 68 -11.28 -1.16 4.42
CA ASP A 68 -12.14 -2.02 3.60
C ASP A 68 -13.62 -1.69 3.87
N GLU A 69 -14.36 -1.39 2.81
CA GLU A 69 -15.77 -0.98 2.91
C GLU A 69 -16.69 -2.12 3.35
N LEU A 70 -16.35 -3.37 2.97
CA LEU A 70 -17.13 -4.55 3.32
C LEU A 70 -16.74 -5.10 4.69
N HIS A 71 -15.47 -4.90 5.08
CA HIS A 71 -14.93 -5.39 6.35
C HIS A 71 -14.22 -4.28 7.12
N PRO A 72 -14.93 -3.44 7.90
CA PRO A 72 -14.35 -2.29 8.61
C PRO A 72 -13.28 -2.62 9.65
N SER A 73 -13.13 -3.91 10.00
CA SER A 73 -12.02 -4.41 10.83
C SER A 73 -10.71 -4.57 10.07
N TYR A 74 -10.70 -4.31 8.75
CA TYR A 74 -9.53 -4.36 7.90
C TYR A 74 -9.22 -3.00 7.28
N ALA A 75 -7.94 -2.68 7.22
CA ALA A 75 -7.43 -1.53 6.51
C ALA A 75 -6.14 -1.90 5.78
N ARG A 76 -5.76 -1.11 4.79
CA ARG A 76 -4.56 -1.31 4.00
C ARG A 76 -3.81 0.00 3.85
N ILE A 77 -2.49 -0.10 3.93
CA ILE A 77 -1.57 0.97 3.57
C ILE A 77 -0.82 0.53 2.32
N LEU A 78 -0.98 1.27 1.24
CA LEU A 78 -0.26 1.07 -0.01
C LEU A 78 0.94 2.01 -0.05
N LEU A 79 2.12 1.47 -0.30
CA LEU A 79 3.37 2.22 -0.38
C LEU A 79 4.27 1.68 -1.50
N PRO A 80 5.12 2.51 -2.13
CA PRO A 80 6.07 2.04 -3.12
C PRO A 80 7.14 1.16 -2.48
N LEU A 81 7.62 0.16 -3.21
CA LEU A 81 8.78 -0.65 -2.80
C LEU A 81 10.05 0.20 -2.71
N ASP A 82 10.26 1.06 -3.71
CA ASP A 82 11.38 1.98 -3.80
C ASP A 82 10.90 3.42 -3.60
N PRO A 83 10.94 3.95 -2.37
CA PRO A 83 10.41 5.27 -2.07
C PRO A 83 11.32 6.36 -2.65
N THR A 84 11.01 6.83 -3.85
CA THR A 84 11.60 8.05 -4.40
C THR A 84 10.67 9.23 -4.09
N PRO A 85 11.16 10.32 -3.45
CA PRO A 85 10.34 11.51 -3.18
C PRO A 85 9.66 12.03 -4.46
N GLY A 86 8.36 12.31 -4.39
CA GLY A 86 7.57 12.82 -5.51
C GLY A 86 7.19 11.80 -6.60
N GLN A 87 7.69 10.56 -6.54
CA GLN A 87 7.32 9.53 -7.51
C GLN A 87 6.01 8.85 -7.11
N ASN A 88 5.01 8.93 -7.97
CA ASN A 88 3.79 8.11 -7.89
C ASN A 88 4.02 6.83 -8.68
N SER A 89 4.35 5.73 -8.02
CA SER A 89 4.27 4.41 -8.67
C SER A 89 2.85 3.89 -8.52
N THR A 90 2.11 3.84 -9.62
CA THR A 90 0.84 3.09 -9.73
C THR A 90 1.07 1.61 -10.05
N ASP A 91 2.34 1.19 -10.18
CA ASP A 91 2.70 -0.20 -10.45
C ASP A 91 2.61 -1.04 -9.16
N MET A 92 1.61 -1.90 -9.12
CA MET A 92 1.38 -2.80 -8.00
C MET A 92 2.49 -3.85 -7.85
N ASN A 93 3.18 -4.20 -8.94
CA ASN A 93 4.30 -5.14 -8.88
C ASN A 93 5.48 -4.57 -8.08
N ARG A 94 5.62 -3.24 -8.08
CA ARG A 94 6.64 -2.50 -7.31
C ARG A 94 6.05 -1.74 -6.13
N SER A 95 4.96 -2.27 -5.58
CA SER A 95 4.34 -1.76 -4.37
C SER A 95 4.42 -2.79 -3.24
N MET A 96 4.31 -2.28 -2.01
CA MET A 96 4.06 -3.08 -0.82
C MET A 96 2.68 -2.73 -0.27
N VAL A 97 2.03 -3.73 0.30
CA VAL A 97 0.74 -3.57 0.97
C VAL A 97 0.92 -3.95 2.43
N LEU A 98 0.78 -2.99 3.33
CA LEU A 98 0.67 -3.25 4.76
C LEU A 98 -0.81 -3.41 5.11
N GLY A 99 -1.27 -4.65 5.14
CA GLY A 99 -2.60 -5.04 5.58
C GLY A 99 -2.70 -5.00 7.09
N LEU A 100 -3.77 -4.44 7.60
CA LEU A 100 -4.02 -4.22 9.02
C LEU A 100 -5.35 -4.86 9.39
N GLN A 101 -5.34 -5.67 10.44
CA GLN A 101 -6.52 -6.31 10.98
C GLN A 101 -6.70 -5.89 12.44
N LEU A 102 -7.82 -5.25 12.77
CA LEU A 102 -8.22 -5.06 14.15
C LEU A 102 -8.61 -6.39 14.76
N ILE A 103 -8.12 -6.62 15.98
CA ILE A 103 -8.49 -7.77 16.79
C ILE A 103 -9.04 -7.22 18.09
N GLU A 104 -10.27 -7.63 18.44
CA GLU A 104 -10.94 -7.17 19.65
C GLU A 104 -10.09 -7.49 20.89
N GLY A 105 -9.91 -6.48 21.75
CA GLY A 105 -9.10 -6.59 22.97
C GLY A 105 -7.59 -6.78 22.76
N LYS A 106 -7.08 -6.62 21.52
CA LYS A 106 -5.65 -6.79 21.19
C LYS A 106 -5.12 -5.66 20.31
N ALA A 107 -3.80 -5.58 20.20
CA ALA A 107 -3.15 -4.74 19.21
C ALA A 107 -3.58 -5.15 17.79
N ALA A 108 -3.58 -4.20 16.85
CA ALA A 108 -3.84 -4.51 15.45
C ALA A 108 -2.75 -5.43 14.90
N ARG A 109 -3.10 -6.36 14.03
CA ARG A 109 -2.14 -7.25 13.35
C ARG A 109 -1.78 -6.65 12.01
N GLY A 110 -0.51 -6.31 11.81
CA GLY A 110 0.02 -5.75 10.59
C GLY A 110 0.80 -6.78 9.78
N ARG A 111 0.33 -7.11 8.57
CA ARG A 111 0.98 -8.02 7.62
C ARG A 111 1.46 -7.24 6.42
N LEU A 112 2.74 -7.35 6.12
CA LEU A 112 3.35 -6.71 4.96
C LEU A 112 3.44 -7.70 3.80
N TYR A 113 2.91 -7.31 2.66
CA TYR A 113 2.90 -8.09 1.43
C TYR A 113 3.66 -7.38 0.33
N SER A 114 4.37 -8.12 -0.50
CA SER A 114 4.98 -7.59 -1.73
C SER A 114 5.30 -8.68 -2.72
N TYR A 115 5.14 -8.37 -4.01
CA TYR A 115 5.48 -9.29 -5.09
C TYR A 115 6.98 -9.60 -5.11
N TYR A 116 7.82 -8.56 -5.04
CA TYR A 116 9.26 -8.70 -4.87
C TYR A 116 9.64 -8.82 -3.40
N THR A 117 10.83 -9.34 -3.12
CA THR A 117 11.35 -9.45 -1.75
C THR A 117 11.91 -8.10 -1.29
N PRO A 118 11.29 -7.43 -0.31
CA PRO A 118 11.84 -6.22 0.27
C PRO A 118 13.04 -6.52 1.17
N THR A 119 13.93 -5.55 1.33
CA THR A 119 14.99 -5.55 2.33
C THR A 119 14.43 -5.33 3.73
N ASP A 120 15.17 -5.72 4.78
CA ASP A 120 14.78 -5.45 6.17
C ASP A 120 14.57 -3.96 6.46
N ALA A 121 15.33 -3.09 5.79
CA ALA A 121 15.16 -1.64 5.87
C ALA A 121 13.82 -1.18 5.28
N GLN A 122 13.42 -1.72 4.13
CA GLN A 122 12.11 -1.44 3.51
C GLN A 122 10.96 -1.99 4.36
N ILE A 123 11.11 -3.20 4.92
CA ILE A 123 10.13 -3.77 5.84
C ILE A 123 9.96 -2.86 7.06
N GLN A 124 11.06 -2.43 7.68
CA GLN A 124 11.01 -1.52 8.83
C GLN A 124 10.35 -0.19 8.48
N ALA A 125 10.78 0.44 7.38
CA ALA A 125 10.21 1.69 6.90
C ALA A 125 8.69 1.60 6.70
N ALA A 126 8.18 0.46 6.21
CA ALA A 126 6.75 0.23 6.06
C ALA A 126 5.98 0.31 7.38
N TYR A 127 6.53 -0.26 8.46
CA TYR A 127 5.92 -0.17 9.80
C TYR A 127 6.15 1.21 10.45
N ASP A 128 7.26 1.87 10.15
CA ASP A 128 7.60 3.19 10.69
C ASP A 128 6.63 4.28 10.25
N ILE A 129 6.02 4.17 9.06
CA ILE A 129 4.90 5.04 8.62
C ILE A 129 3.85 5.20 9.73
N VAL A 130 3.59 4.11 10.45
CA VAL A 130 2.58 4.05 11.49
C VAL A 130 3.19 4.25 12.86
N LEU A 131 4.31 3.58 13.16
CA LEU A 131 4.93 3.57 14.49
C LEU A 131 5.65 4.88 14.78
N ASN A 132 6.43 5.37 13.82
CA ASN A 132 7.32 6.53 13.89
C ASN A 132 7.07 7.48 12.70
N PRO A 133 5.90 8.10 12.58
CA PRO A 133 5.47 8.77 11.35
C PRO A 133 6.34 9.97 10.94
N GLY A 134 7.17 10.51 11.83
CA GLY A 134 8.12 11.59 11.50
C GLY A 134 9.42 11.11 10.86
N LEU A 135 9.64 9.80 10.73
CA LEU A 135 10.87 9.21 10.22
C LEU A 135 10.72 8.92 8.72
N CYS A 136 11.57 9.52 7.90
CA CYS A 136 11.52 9.38 6.46
C CYS A 136 12.47 8.26 5.97
N PRO A 137 12.20 7.68 4.79
CA PRO A 137 13.10 6.67 4.21
C PRO A 137 14.53 7.21 4.09
N GLY A 138 15.49 6.51 4.68
CA GLY A 138 16.91 6.90 4.68
C GLY A 138 17.36 7.70 5.90
N ASP A 139 16.43 8.17 6.76
CA ASP A 139 16.80 8.85 8.00
C ASP A 139 17.46 7.87 8.99
N PRO A 140 18.48 8.34 9.75
CA PRO A 140 19.06 7.56 10.82
C PRO A 140 18.01 7.30 11.90
N ARG A 141 17.81 6.03 12.25
CA ARG A 141 16.85 5.65 13.30
C ARG A 141 17.37 6.07 14.68
N PRO A 142 16.51 6.66 15.53
CA PRO A 142 16.82 6.77 16.96
C PRO A 142 17.16 5.39 17.51
N ALA A 143 18.18 5.29 18.35
CA ALA A 143 18.51 4.04 19.02
C ALA A 143 17.26 3.53 19.77
N GLU A 144 16.90 2.25 19.54
CA GLU A 144 15.83 1.61 20.30
C GLU A 144 16.21 1.72 21.79
N PRO A 145 15.33 2.25 22.66
CA PRO A 145 15.65 2.32 24.08
C PRO A 145 15.95 0.90 24.53
N ALA A 146 17.15 0.71 25.11
CA ALA A 146 17.60 -0.59 25.57
C ALA A 146 16.49 -1.20 26.41
N LYS A 147 15.98 -2.36 25.98
CA LYS A 147 14.99 -3.10 26.77
C LYS A 147 15.63 -3.36 28.12
N GLU A 148 15.16 -2.64 29.13
CA GLU A 148 15.53 -2.87 30.51
C GLU A 148 15.17 -4.32 30.79
N LYS A 149 16.20 -5.15 31.00
CA LYS A 149 16.04 -6.57 31.30
C LYS A 149 15.36 -6.63 32.66
N GLU A 150 14.09 -6.99 32.68
CA GLU A 150 13.37 -7.41 33.89
C GLU A 150 13.91 -8.75 34.38
#